data_AF-A0A1M5PU96-F1
#
_entry.id   AF-A0A1M5PU96-F1
#
_cell.length_a   1.000
_cell.length_b   1.000
_cell.length_c   1.000
_cell.angle_alpha   90.00
_cell.angle_beta   90.00
_cell.angle_gamma   90.00
#
_symmetry.space_group_name_H-M   'P 1'
#
loop_
_entity.id
_entity.type
_entity.pdbx_description
1 polymer ?
#
loop_
_entity_poly.entity_id
_entity_poly.type
_entity_poly.pdbx_seq_one_letter_code
_entity_poly.pdbx_strand_id
1 'polypeptide(L)'
;MRIISFEQAKAQYPHRFTMEHVPSWARLRPCDQGGTGTRHYAPTHRTDREWYDNTLFPGEGFVGKREKHCFVVRHFFPLGLWLDQPYRRT
;
A
#
# COMPACT_ATOMS: atom_id res chain seq x y z
N MET A 1 20.25 -0.23 6.61
CA MET A 1 20.05 1.14 7.12
C MET A 1 18.96 1.80 6.27
N ARG A 2 18.00 2.49 6.89
CA ARG A 2 16.93 3.19 6.16
C ARG A 2 17.48 4.46 5.51
N ILE A 3 17.12 4.70 4.26
CA ILE A 3 17.59 5.86 3.48
C ILE A 3 16.67 7.08 3.66
N ILE A 4 15.38 6.85 3.89
CA ILE A 4 14.40 7.88 4.20
C ILE A 4 13.78 7.62 5.57
N SER A 5 13.29 8.66 6.24
CA SER A 5 12.56 8.51 7.51
C SER A 5 11.12 8.04 7.29
N PHE A 6 10.48 7.59 8.37
CA PHE A 6 9.08 7.17 8.35
C PHE A 6 8.13 8.27 7.85
N GLU A 7 8.30 9.51 8.34
CA GLU A 7 7.45 10.63 7.92
C GLU A 7 7.74 11.07 6.49
N GLN A 8 9.00 11.02 6.04
CA GLN A 8 9.36 11.26 4.65
C GLN A 8 8.72 10.23 3.72
N ALA A 9 8.72 8.94 4.11
CA ALA A 9 8.09 7.88 3.34
C ALA A 9 6.58 8.10 3.21
N LYS A 10 5.88 8.47 4.29
CA LYS A 10 4.44 8.76 4.24
C LYS A 10 4.12 9.93 3.31
N ALA A 11 4.96 10.96 3.28
CA ALA A 11 4.78 12.11 2.41
C ALA A 11 5.05 11.78 0.93
N GLN A 12 6.10 11.01 0.63
CA GLN A 12 6.51 10.69 -0.74
C GLN A 12 5.67 9.58 -1.39
N TYR A 13 5.07 8.68 -0.60
CA TYR A 13 4.30 7.54 -1.10
C TYR A 13 2.83 7.64 -0.66
N PRO A 14 2.05 8.54 -1.28
CA PRO A 14 0.64 8.74 -0.96
C PRO A 14 -0.25 7.59 -1.45
N HIS A 15 0.28 6.69 -2.27
CA HIS A 15 -0.44 5.53 -2.80
C HIS A 15 -0.33 4.27 -1.94
N ARG A 16 0.41 4.31 -0.83
CA ARG A 16 0.40 3.20 0.15
C ARG A 16 -1.04 2.92 0.56
N PHE A 17 -1.39 1.66 0.77
CA PHE A 17 -2.73 1.32 1.23
C PHE A 17 -2.64 0.52 2.52
N THR A 18 -2.92 1.21 3.62
CA THR A 18 -2.92 0.68 4.98
C THR A 18 -4.28 0.97 5.63
N MET A 19 -4.58 0.36 6.78
CA MET A 19 -5.81 0.70 7.50
C MET A 19 -5.79 2.14 8.04
N GLU A 20 -4.60 2.72 8.23
CA GLU A 20 -4.38 4.11 8.66
C GLU A 20 -4.42 5.10 7.49
N HIS A 21 -4.09 4.70 6.27
CA HIS A 21 -4.07 5.56 5.08
C HIS A 21 -4.75 4.90 3.89
N VAL A 22 -5.91 5.48 3.51
CA VAL A 22 -6.73 5.01 2.39
C VAL A 22 -6.53 5.94 1.19
N PRO A 23 -5.79 5.51 0.14
CA PRO A 23 -5.54 6.34 -1.03
C PRO A 23 -6.84 6.56 -1.81
N SER A 24 -6.93 7.69 -2.52
CA SER A 24 -8.14 8.10 -3.23
C SER A 24 -8.63 7.05 -4.23
N TRP A 25 -7.71 6.40 -4.95
CA TRP A 25 -8.04 5.37 -5.94
C TRP A 25 -8.80 4.18 -5.32
N ALA A 26 -8.48 3.80 -4.09
CA ALA A 26 -9.08 2.66 -3.41
C ALA A 26 -10.56 2.89 -3.04
N ARG A 27 -10.98 4.17 -2.99
CA ARG A 27 -12.36 4.55 -2.68
C ARG A 27 -13.26 4.52 -3.91
N LEU A 28 -12.68 4.71 -5.08
CA LEU A 28 -13.42 4.99 -6.32
C LEU A 28 -13.56 3.78 -7.23
N ARG A 29 -12.59 2.86 -7.22
CA ARG A 29 -12.47 1.83 -8.24
C ARG A 29 -12.67 0.42 -7.68
N PRO A 30 -13.72 -0.31 -8.06
CA PRO A 30 -13.72 -1.76 -7.89
C PRO A 30 -12.58 -2.38 -8.71
N CYS A 31 -12.02 -3.49 -8.23
CA CYS A 31 -11.13 -4.36 -8.99
C CYS A 31 -11.98 -5.18 -9.96
N ASP A 32 -12.29 -4.59 -11.11
CA ASP A 32 -13.07 -5.17 -12.19
C ASP A 32 -12.15 -5.61 -13.33
N GLN A 33 -11.31 -6.63 -13.10
CA GLN A 33 -10.51 -7.24 -14.19
C GLN A 33 -11.37 -8.08 -15.17
N GLY A 34 -12.49 -7.53 -15.65
CA GLY A 34 -13.37 -8.18 -16.64
C GLY A 34 -14.23 -9.33 -16.12
N GLY A 35 -14.23 -9.59 -14.80
CA GLY A 35 -15.12 -10.56 -14.16
C GLY A 35 -16.51 -10.00 -13.84
N THR A 36 -17.46 -10.87 -13.54
CA THR A 36 -18.85 -10.50 -13.20
C THR A 36 -19.05 -10.04 -11.74
N GLY A 37 -18.04 -10.21 -10.88
CA GLY A 37 -18.09 -9.82 -9.47
C GLY A 37 -17.41 -8.47 -9.22
N THR A 38 -18.12 -7.55 -8.55
CA THR A 38 -17.53 -6.33 -8.00
C THR A 38 -16.73 -6.69 -6.75
N ARG A 39 -15.40 -6.58 -6.81
CA ARG A 39 -14.50 -6.74 -5.65
C ARG A 39 -13.78 -5.42 -5.40
N HIS A 40 -13.40 -5.14 -4.17
CA HIS A 40 -12.60 -3.97 -3.82
C HIS A 40 -11.24 -4.40 -3.25
N TYR A 41 -10.20 -3.61 -3.51
CA TYR A 41 -8.90 -3.85 -2.91
C TYR A 41 -8.97 -3.66 -1.39
N ALA A 42 -8.33 -4.56 -0.65
CA ALA A 42 -8.13 -4.42 0.77
C ALA A 42 -6.82 -3.68 1.11
N PRO A 43 -6.73 -3.03 2.29
CA PRO A 43 -5.46 -2.58 2.83
C PRO A 43 -4.43 -3.71 2.88
N THR A 44 -3.21 -3.42 2.46
CA THR A 44 -2.11 -4.41 2.45
C THR A 44 -1.49 -4.63 3.83
N HIS A 45 -1.63 -3.64 4.71
CA HIS A 45 -1.02 -3.56 6.03
C HIS A 45 -2.00 -2.96 7.04
N ARG A 46 -1.81 -3.31 8.32
CA ARG A 46 -2.61 -2.76 9.41
C ARG A 46 -2.19 -1.33 9.76
N THR A 47 -0.90 -1.02 9.72
CA THR A 47 -0.39 0.32 10.08
C THR A 47 0.57 0.85 9.01
N ASP A 48 0.74 2.17 8.95
CA ASP A 48 1.78 2.80 8.14
C ASP A 48 3.16 2.34 8.60
N ARG A 49 3.35 2.11 9.90
CA ARG A 49 4.62 1.61 10.44
C ARG A 49 4.94 0.21 9.91
N GLU A 50 3.96 -0.68 9.90
CA GLU A 50 4.10 -2.03 9.35
C GLU A 50 4.46 -1.99 7.85
N TRP A 51 3.79 -1.12 7.09
CA TRP A 51 4.13 -0.88 5.69
C TRP A 51 5.57 -0.40 5.51
N TYR A 52 5.99 0.61 6.28
CA TYR A 52 7.35 1.17 6.22
C TYR A 52 8.40 0.10 6.56
N ASP A 53 8.16 -0.70 7.59
CA ASP A 53 9.08 -1.75 8.02
C ASP A 53 9.18 -2.88 6.98
N ASN A 54 8.16 -3.10 6.14
CA ASN A 54 8.10 -4.13 5.10
C ASN A 54 8.26 -3.60 3.66
N THR A 55 8.76 -2.38 3.50
CA THR A 55 8.96 -1.76 2.17
C THR A 55 10.43 -1.41 1.97
N LEU A 56 10.95 -1.66 0.77
CA LEU A 56 12.24 -1.14 0.29
C LEU A 56 12.01 0.14 -0.50
N PHE A 57 12.78 1.17 -0.19
CA PHE A 57 12.75 2.45 -0.89
C PHE A 57 13.89 2.57 -1.90
N PRO A 58 13.82 3.48 -2.89
CA PRO A 58 14.91 3.68 -3.86
C PRO A 58 16.29 3.83 -3.20
N GLY A 59 17.21 2.96 -3.60
CA GLY A 59 18.55 2.85 -3.03
C GLY A 59 18.69 1.81 -1.91
N GLU A 60 17.60 1.18 -1.47
CA GLU A 60 17.61 0.11 -0.46
C GLU A 60 17.55 -1.28 -1.10
N GLY A 61 18.33 -2.21 -0.56
CA GLY A 61 18.33 -3.62 -1.01
C GLY A 61 18.63 -3.73 -2.50
N PHE A 62 17.72 -4.36 -3.24
CA PHE A 62 17.80 -4.49 -4.70
C PHE A 62 17.11 -3.34 -5.46
N VAL A 63 16.46 -2.41 -4.77
CA VAL A 63 15.77 -1.29 -5.42
C VAL A 63 16.81 -0.25 -5.83
N GLY A 64 16.94 -0.03 -7.14
CA GLY A 64 17.91 0.92 -7.68
C GLY A 64 17.72 2.34 -7.16
N LYS A 65 18.82 3.10 -7.01
CA LYS A 65 18.78 4.50 -6.52
C LYS A 65 17.99 5.45 -7.42
N ARG A 66 17.82 5.12 -8.71
CA ARG A 66 17.09 5.92 -9.70
C ARG A 66 15.62 5.49 -9.87
N GLU A 67 15.19 4.48 -9.12
CA GLU A 67 13.79 4.03 -9.15
C GLU A 67 12.87 5.09 -8.58
N LYS A 68 11.65 5.17 -9.12
CA LYS A 68 10.61 6.09 -8.67
C LYS A 68 9.61 5.44 -7.71
N HIS A 69 9.63 4.12 -7.63
CA HIS A 69 8.65 3.34 -6.89
C HIS A 69 9.34 2.59 -5.75
N CYS A 70 8.62 2.46 -4.64
CA CYS A 70 9.01 1.57 -3.56
C CYS A 70 8.61 0.12 -3.89
N PHE A 71 9.30 -0.84 -3.29
CA PHE A 71 8.99 -2.25 -3.41
C PHE A 71 8.53 -2.81 -2.07
N VAL A 72 7.29 -3.32 -1.99
CA VAL A 72 6.80 -3.97 -0.78
C VAL A 72 7.30 -5.40 -0.74
N VAL A 73 8.08 -5.74 0.29
CA VAL A 73 8.70 -7.07 0.45
C VAL A 73 7.68 -8.10 0.92
N ARG A 74 6.77 -7.69 1.79
CA ARG A 74 5.73 -8.56 2.34
C ARG A 74 4.42 -7.79 2.46
N HIS A 75 3.34 -8.43 2.03
CA HIS A 75 1.97 -7.98 2.26
C HIS A 75 1.31 -8.90 3.28
N PHE A 76 0.45 -8.34 4.14
CA PHE A 76 -0.25 -9.12 5.17
C PHE A 76 -1.74 -9.26 4.90
N PHE A 77 -2.35 -8.28 4.24
CA PHE A 77 -3.78 -8.27 3.91
C PHE A 77 -4.67 -8.59 5.13
N PRO A 78 -4.65 -7.75 6.19
CA PRO A 78 -5.31 -8.05 7.46
C PRO A 78 -6.82 -8.28 7.36
N LEU A 79 -7.45 -7.85 6.26
CA LEU A 79 -8.88 -8.01 5.98
C LEU A 79 -9.16 -8.97 4.82
N GLY A 80 -8.17 -9.77 4.41
CA GLY A 80 -8.21 -10.58 3.18
C GLY A 80 -7.75 -9.80 1.95
N LEU A 81 -7.65 -10.47 0.81
CA LEU A 81 -7.17 -9.88 -0.46
C LEU A 81 -8.19 -8.94 -1.10
N TRP A 82 -9.47 -9.26 -0.92
CA TRP A 82 -10.61 -8.61 -1.58
C TRP A 82 -11.70 -8.30 -0.55
N LEU A 83 -12.40 -7.19 -0.76
CA LEU A 83 -13.54 -6.77 0.04
C LEU A 83 -14.80 -6.69 -0.83
N ASP A 84 -15.95 -6.89 -0.21
CA ASP A 84 -17.25 -6.71 -0.88
C ASP A 84 -17.64 -5.24 -1.02
N GLN A 85 -17.01 -4.35 -0.24
CA GLN A 85 -17.22 -2.90 -0.28
C GLN A 85 -15.88 -2.16 -0.14
N PRO A 86 -15.76 -0.89 -0.62
CA PRO A 86 -14.55 -0.10 -0.43
C PRO A 86 -14.21 0.06 1.05
N TYR A 87 -12.95 -0.16 1.42
CA TYR A 87 -12.51 0.12 2.79
C TYR A 87 -12.58 1.61 3.09
N ARG A 88 -13.16 1.95 4.25
CA ARG A 88 -13.24 3.32 4.76
C ARG A 88 -12.58 3.36 6.14
N ARG A 89 -11.71 4.35 6.36
CA ARG A 89 -11.18 4.64 7.69
C ARG A 89 -12.27 5.36 8.47
N THR A 90 -12.80 4.72 9.52
CA THR A 90 -13.71 5.33 10.50
C THR A 90 -12.96 6.30 11.40
#